data_AF-A0A2V7ZED4-F1
#
_entry.id   AF-A0A2V7ZED4-F1
#
_cell.length_a   1.000
_cell.length_b   1.000
_cell.length_c   1.000
_cell.angle_alpha   90.00
_cell.angle_beta   90.00
_cell.angle_gamma   90.00
#
_symmetry.space_group_name_H-M   'P 1'
#
loop_
_entity.id
_entity.type
_entity.pdbx_description
1 polymer ?
#
loop_
_entity_poly.entity_id
_entity_poly.type
_entity_poly.pdbx_seq_one_letter_code
_entity_poly.pdbx_strand_id
1 'polypeptide(L)'
;MTRARLVLVLGAIGAVSLGLRAAQQPAQPQGPKVIDVEKVKDNLYMLKGGGGNTAVYVGANGVTVVDAKNPGWGQPILDKIKELTPKPVTLLINTHTHGDHVSGNVEFPATVDIVVQENTKANMEKMDIFKEHKGRGLPKKTFKDKMTLGSGKDRIDLYYFGRGHTNGDAFIVFPELRVAHAGDIFSGKNLPLLDYNN
;
A
#
# COMPACT_ATOMS: atom_id res chain seq x y z
N MET A 1 -17.97 -66.52 3.42
CA MET A 1 -16.74 -67.09 2.80
C MET A 1 -16.87 -66.84 1.31
N THR A 2 -16.03 -66.11 0.56
CA THR A 2 -14.63 -65.71 0.71
C THR A 2 -14.37 -64.46 -0.15
N ARG A 3 -13.45 -63.63 0.31
CA ARG A 3 -12.96 -62.38 -0.30
C ARG A 3 -12.18 -62.65 -1.60
N ALA A 4 -12.08 -61.60 -2.43
CA ALA A 4 -11.01 -61.28 -3.41
C ALA A 4 -11.28 -61.51 -4.91
N ARG A 5 -10.71 -60.57 -5.69
CA ARG A 5 -10.67 -60.38 -7.17
C ARG A 5 -11.78 -59.44 -7.68
N LEU A 6 -11.53 -58.30 -8.31
CA LEU A 6 -10.34 -57.75 -8.94
C LEU A 6 -10.53 -56.21 -9.02
N VAL A 7 -9.69 -55.44 -8.33
CA VAL A 7 -9.53 -53.98 -8.54
C VAL A 7 -8.37 -53.80 -9.51
N LEU A 8 -8.66 -53.37 -10.73
CA LEU A 8 -7.76 -52.97 -11.82
C LEU A 8 -8.74 -52.41 -12.87
N VAL A 9 -8.83 -51.13 -13.21
CA VAL A 9 -7.79 -50.12 -13.47
C VAL A 9 -8.47 -48.75 -13.31
N LEU A 10 -8.03 -47.93 -12.36
CA LEU A 10 -8.17 -46.45 -12.35
C LEU A 10 -7.42 -45.84 -11.16
N GLY A 11 -6.22 -46.36 -10.87
CA GLY A 11 -5.43 -46.00 -9.70
C GLY A 11 -3.94 -46.03 -9.99
N ALA A 12 -3.50 -45.30 -11.02
CA ALA A 12 -2.08 -45.06 -11.31
C ALA A 12 -1.86 -43.85 -12.25
N ILE A 13 -2.61 -42.76 -12.04
CA ILE A 13 -2.15 -41.40 -12.41
C ILE A 13 -2.30 -40.53 -11.16
N GLY A 14 -1.69 -41.00 -10.08
CA GLY A 14 -1.51 -40.27 -8.84
C GLY A 14 -0.03 -40.31 -8.51
N ALA A 15 0.53 -39.14 -8.23
CA ALA A 15 1.91 -38.87 -7.86
C ALA A 15 2.94 -38.93 -8.99
N VAL A 16 3.26 -37.74 -9.51
CA VAL A 16 4.61 -37.16 -9.72
C VAL A 16 4.39 -36.05 -10.76
N SER A 17 3.95 -34.87 -10.33
CA SER A 17 4.86 -33.71 -10.35
C SER A 17 4.27 -32.54 -9.55
N LEU A 18 4.14 -32.71 -8.24
CA LEU A 18 4.22 -31.57 -7.31
C LEU A 18 5.68 -31.17 -7.18
N GLY A 19 6.25 -30.71 -8.30
CA GLY A 19 7.53 -30.02 -8.32
C GLY A 19 7.26 -28.56 -8.00
N LEU A 20 7.74 -28.11 -6.83
CA LEU A 20 7.87 -26.70 -6.50
C LEU A 20 8.52 -25.95 -7.67
N ARG A 21 7.71 -25.23 -8.42
CA ARG A 21 8.14 -24.04 -9.15
C ARG A 21 7.22 -22.91 -8.75
N ALA A 22 7.51 -22.33 -7.59
CA ALA A 22 7.45 -20.88 -7.46
C ALA A 22 8.53 -20.28 -8.38
N ALA A 23 8.42 -20.55 -9.69
CA ALA A 23 9.09 -19.74 -10.68
C ALA A 23 8.39 -18.39 -10.57
N GLN A 24 9.16 -17.37 -10.20
CA GLN A 24 8.76 -15.98 -10.34
C GLN A 24 7.97 -15.86 -11.64
N GLN A 25 6.67 -15.56 -11.54
CA GLN A 25 5.92 -15.22 -12.73
C GLN A 25 6.72 -14.12 -13.42
N PRO A 26 7.14 -14.29 -14.68
CA PRO A 26 7.85 -13.24 -15.39
C PRO A 26 7.01 -11.98 -15.28
N ALA A 27 7.64 -10.87 -14.89
CA ALA A 27 6.97 -9.58 -14.76
C ALA A 27 6.19 -9.34 -16.06
N GLN A 28 4.87 -9.41 -15.98
CA GLN A 28 4.00 -9.12 -17.11
C GLN A 28 4.38 -7.72 -17.61
N PRO A 29 4.62 -7.52 -18.92
CA PRO A 29 4.86 -6.19 -19.47
C PRO A 29 3.72 -5.29 -19.00
N GLN A 30 4.02 -4.35 -18.12
CA GLN A 30 3.00 -3.46 -17.60
C GLN A 30 2.54 -2.62 -18.79
N GLY A 31 1.27 -2.76 -19.17
CA GLY A 31 0.62 -1.82 -20.07
C GLY A 31 0.75 -0.38 -19.56
N PRO A 32 0.28 0.63 -20.31
CA PRO A 32 0.37 2.03 -19.86
C PRO A 32 -0.16 2.17 -18.43
N LYS A 33 0.61 2.86 -17.57
CA LYS A 33 0.23 3.13 -16.17
C LYS A 33 -0.87 4.19 -16.16
N VAL A 34 -2.12 3.74 -16.26
CA VAL A 34 -3.31 4.59 -16.23
C VAL A 34 -3.75 4.82 -14.80
N ILE A 35 -3.95 6.09 -14.44
CA ILE A 35 -4.55 6.49 -13.16
C ILE A 35 -5.95 7.02 -13.42
N ASP A 36 -6.94 6.36 -12.83
CA ASP A 36 -8.32 6.86 -12.76
C ASP A 36 -8.49 7.71 -11.50
N VAL A 37 -9.01 8.92 -11.64
CA VAL A 37 -9.14 9.88 -10.53
C VAL A 37 -10.60 9.97 -10.11
N GLU A 38 -10.85 9.65 -8.86
CA GLU A 38 -12.15 9.82 -8.23
C GLU A 38 -12.09 10.94 -7.19
N LYS A 39 -12.97 11.94 -7.33
CA LYS A 39 -13.11 12.96 -6.30
C LYS A 39 -13.96 12.39 -5.16
N VAL A 40 -13.35 12.22 -3.98
CA VAL A 40 -14.04 11.69 -2.80
C VAL A 40 -14.86 12.78 -2.14
N LYS A 41 -14.21 13.91 -1.82
CA LYS A 41 -14.85 15.07 -1.18
C LYS A 41 -13.95 16.30 -1.25
N ASP A 42 -14.52 17.47 -1.55
CA ASP A 42 -13.83 18.77 -1.52
C ASP A 42 -12.44 18.78 -2.19
N ASN A 43 -11.36 18.73 -1.40
CA ASN A 43 -9.97 18.74 -1.82
C ASN A 43 -9.26 17.37 -1.63
N LEU A 44 -10.03 16.29 -1.50
CA LEU A 44 -9.57 14.91 -1.37
C LEU A 44 -9.97 14.07 -2.59
N TYR A 45 -8.97 13.43 -3.18
CA TYR A 45 -9.10 12.59 -4.36
C TYR A 45 -8.55 11.19 -4.07
N MET A 46 -9.06 10.19 -4.78
CA MET A 46 -8.56 8.82 -4.79
C MET A 46 -8.05 8.50 -6.19
N LEU A 47 -6.78 8.07 -6.28
CA LEU A 47 -6.13 7.62 -7.50
C LEU A 47 -6.17 6.09 -7.55
N LYS A 48 -6.95 5.56 -8.48
CA LYS A 48 -7.13 4.12 -8.74
C LYS A 48 -6.20 3.63 -9.84
N GLY A 49 -5.98 2.32 -9.87
CA GLY A 49 -5.06 1.64 -10.80
C GLY A 49 -3.71 1.35 -10.15
N GLY A 50 -3.10 0.23 -10.54
CA GLY A 50 -1.76 -0.19 -10.10
C GLY A 50 -1.59 -0.30 -8.58
N GLY A 51 -1.79 -1.49 -8.00
CA GLY A 51 -1.62 -1.69 -6.56
C GLY A 51 -2.72 -1.03 -5.73
N GLY A 52 -2.44 -0.76 -4.45
CA GLY A 52 -3.33 -0.05 -3.54
C GLY A 52 -3.77 1.33 -4.04
N ASN A 53 -4.95 1.78 -3.60
CA ASN A 53 -5.45 3.11 -3.97
C ASN A 53 -4.67 4.20 -3.23
N THR A 54 -4.33 5.28 -3.94
CA THR A 54 -3.63 6.42 -3.34
C THR A 54 -4.62 7.53 -3.01
N ALA A 55 -4.61 8.06 -1.79
CA ALA A 55 -5.34 9.30 -1.50
C ALA A 55 -4.46 10.52 -1.78
N VAL A 56 -5.04 11.58 -2.33
CA VAL A 56 -4.40 12.87 -2.57
C VAL A 56 -5.23 13.96 -1.92
N TYR A 57 -4.68 14.58 -0.87
CA TYR A 57 -5.30 15.69 -0.17
C TYR A 57 -4.55 17.01 -0.48
N VAL A 58 -5.27 17.99 -1.04
CA VAL A 58 -4.71 19.29 -1.43
C VAL A 58 -4.95 20.31 -0.31
N GLY A 59 -4.00 20.42 0.62
CA GLY A 59 -4.05 21.36 1.75
C GLY A 59 -3.64 22.79 1.38
N ALA A 60 -3.63 23.71 2.35
CA ALA A 60 -3.23 25.10 2.10
C ALA A 60 -1.79 25.23 1.57
N ASN A 61 -0.84 24.53 2.20
CA ASN A 61 0.60 24.72 1.97
C ASN A 61 1.26 23.62 1.13
N GLY A 62 0.52 22.59 0.72
CA GLY A 62 1.07 21.46 0.00
C GLY A 62 0.08 20.32 -0.16
N VAL A 63 0.53 19.29 -0.88
CA VAL A 63 -0.23 18.07 -1.12
C VAL A 63 0.27 16.97 -0.18
N THR A 64 -0.68 16.32 0.50
CA THR A 64 -0.45 15.07 1.24
C THR A 64 -0.90 13.89 0.39
N VAL A 65 -0.05 12.89 0.27
CA VAL A 65 -0.31 11.64 -0.44
C VAL A 65 -0.40 10.52 0.59
N VAL A 66 -1.37 9.62 0.45
CA VAL A 66 -1.49 8.40 1.26
C VAL A 66 -1.31 7.20 0.33
N ASP A 67 -0.28 6.41 0.58
CA ASP A 67 0.21 5.27 -0.22
C ASP A 67 0.73 5.61 -1.63
N ALA A 68 1.83 4.94 -2.02
CA ALA A 68 2.62 5.24 -3.21
C ALA A 68 2.56 4.16 -4.29
N LYS A 69 1.65 3.19 -4.18
CA LYS A 69 1.46 2.11 -5.17
C LYS A 69 2.68 1.19 -5.31
N ASN A 70 2.60 0.32 -6.32
CA ASN A 70 3.65 -0.58 -6.80
C ASN A 70 4.95 0.14 -7.23
N PRO A 71 6.08 -0.59 -7.36
CA PRO A 71 7.31 -0.04 -7.93
C PRO A 71 7.07 0.65 -9.28
N GLY A 72 7.67 1.81 -9.50
CA GLY A 72 7.53 2.60 -10.72
C GLY A 72 6.24 3.42 -10.83
N TRP A 73 5.37 3.42 -9.82
CA TRP A 73 4.13 4.22 -9.83
C TRP A 73 4.25 5.59 -9.16
N GLY A 74 5.34 5.87 -8.43
CA GLY A 74 5.54 7.17 -7.79
C GLY A 74 5.56 8.35 -8.78
N GLN A 75 6.27 8.23 -9.92
CA GLN A 75 6.28 9.28 -10.94
C GLN A 75 4.90 9.51 -11.59
N PRO A 76 4.15 8.47 -12.02
CA PRO A 76 2.75 8.62 -12.44
C PRO A 76 1.85 9.33 -11.42
N ILE A 77 2.00 9.03 -10.13
CA ILE A 77 1.25 9.73 -9.06
C ILE A 77 1.60 11.23 -9.07
N LEU A 78 2.89 11.57 -9.06
CA LEU A 78 3.36 12.97 -9.06
C LEU A 78 2.87 13.73 -10.29
N ASP A 79 2.89 13.11 -11.46
CA ASP A 79 2.42 13.75 -12.70
C ASP A 79 0.91 13.95 -12.69
N LYS A 80 0.14 12.97 -12.19
CA LYS A 80 -1.31 13.15 -12.03
C LYS A 80 -1.64 14.27 -11.03
N ILE A 81 -0.89 14.40 -9.94
CA ILE A 81 -1.08 15.47 -8.96
C ILE A 81 -0.90 16.85 -9.59
N LYS A 82 0.06 17.03 -10.52
CA LYS A 82 0.26 18.31 -11.23
C LYS A 82 -0.94 18.74 -12.05
N GLU A 83 -1.72 17.79 -12.57
CA GLU A 83 -2.98 18.10 -13.27
C GLU A 83 -4.08 18.58 -12.31
N LEU A 84 -4.03 18.16 -11.03
CA LEU A 84 -5.02 18.52 -10.01
C LEU A 84 -4.69 19.85 -9.31
N THR A 85 -3.41 20.17 -9.15
CA THR A 85 -2.96 21.37 -8.43
C THR A 85 -1.52 21.75 -8.76
N PRO A 86 -1.16 23.05 -8.77
CA PRO A 86 0.22 23.49 -8.89
C PRO A 86 1.01 23.38 -7.57
N LYS A 87 0.37 23.00 -6.45
CA LYS A 87 1.02 22.93 -5.14
C LYS A 87 2.01 21.76 -5.08
N PRO A 88 3.14 21.92 -4.37
CA PRO A 88 4.11 20.83 -4.23
C PRO A 88 3.55 19.70 -3.38
N VAL A 89 3.96 18.47 -3.69
CA VAL A 89 3.83 17.34 -2.75
C VAL A 89 4.85 17.53 -1.64
N THR A 90 4.36 17.55 -0.40
CA THR A 90 5.20 17.82 0.78
C THR A 90 5.23 16.65 1.75
N LEU A 91 4.19 15.80 1.72
CA LEU A 91 4.01 14.72 2.67
C LEU A 91 3.52 13.46 1.98
N LEU A 92 4.15 12.34 2.28
CA LEU A 92 3.70 11.00 1.95
C LEU A 92 3.48 10.23 3.26
N ILE A 93 2.32 9.60 3.38
CA ILE A 93 1.98 8.73 4.50
C ILE A 93 1.76 7.33 3.94
N ASN A 94 2.38 6.30 4.51
CA ASN A 94 2.01 4.92 4.17
C ASN A 94 1.14 4.31 5.26
N THR A 95 0.10 3.60 4.84
CA THR A 95 -0.85 2.94 5.73
C THR A 95 -0.24 1.70 6.36
N HIS A 96 0.45 0.89 5.57
CA HIS A 96 1.08 -0.36 6.02
C HIS A 96 2.21 -0.76 5.06
N THR A 97 2.90 -1.87 5.34
CA THR A 97 4.18 -2.21 4.70
C THR A 97 4.08 -2.88 3.33
N HIS A 98 2.89 -3.22 2.82
CA HIS A 98 2.79 -4.02 1.60
C HIS A 98 3.38 -3.30 0.39
N GLY A 99 3.98 -4.10 -0.50
CA GLY A 99 4.77 -3.60 -1.64
C GLY A 99 3.95 -2.72 -2.58
N ASP A 100 2.67 -3.01 -2.74
CA ASP A 100 1.75 -2.24 -3.55
C ASP A 100 1.21 -0.98 -2.86
N HIS A 101 1.66 -0.68 -1.64
CA HIS A 101 1.40 0.57 -0.92
C HIS A 101 2.67 1.41 -0.73
N VAL A 102 3.85 0.79 -0.60
CA VAL A 102 5.09 1.51 -0.23
C VAL A 102 6.16 1.53 -1.31
N SER A 103 6.13 0.63 -2.30
CA SER A 103 7.29 0.49 -3.18
C SER A 103 7.51 1.70 -4.08
N GLY A 104 6.44 2.39 -4.48
CA GLY A 104 6.55 3.63 -5.24
C GLY A 104 7.11 4.81 -4.45
N ASN A 105 7.42 4.66 -3.17
CA ASN A 105 8.09 5.68 -2.36
C ASN A 105 9.47 6.04 -2.96
N VAL A 106 10.15 5.08 -3.60
CA VAL A 106 11.54 5.26 -4.07
C VAL A 106 11.64 6.34 -5.16
N GLU A 107 10.57 6.59 -5.91
CA GLU A 107 10.54 7.64 -6.94
C GLU A 107 10.16 9.03 -6.39
N PHE A 108 9.69 9.16 -5.15
CA PHE A 108 9.39 10.48 -4.58
C PHE A 108 10.68 11.31 -4.39
N PRO A 109 10.60 12.65 -4.55
CA PRO A 109 11.73 13.54 -4.26
C PRO A 109 12.12 13.48 -2.77
N ALA A 110 13.41 13.65 -2.47
CA ALA A 110 13.92 13.67 -1.10
C ALA A 110 13.39 14.84 -0.24
N THR A 111 12.73 15.82 -0.87
CA THR A 111 12.06 16.95 -0.20
C THR A 111 10.69 16.59 0.38
N VAL A 112 10.15 15.41 0.05
CA VAL A 112 8.87 14.92 0.58
C VAL A 112 9.12 14.24 1.92
N ASP A 113 8.46 14.70 2.97
CA ASP A 113 8.48 14.02 4.26
C ASP A 113 7.68 12.72 4.17
N ILE A 114 8.21 11.63 4.73
CA ILE A 114 7.53 10.33 4.76
C ILE A 114 7.25 9.94 6.21
N VAL A 115 5.99 9.63 6.50
CA VAL A 115 5.49 9.24 7.83
C VAL A 115 4.84 7.88 7.78
N VAL A 116 5.20 7.00 8.72
CA VAL A 116 4.57 5.67 8.88
C VAL A 116 4.45 5.28 10.36
N GLN A 117 3.75 4.19 10.64
CA GLN A 117 3.77 3.56 11.96
C GLN A 117 5.14 2.83 12.19
N GLU A 118 5.64 2.79 13.42
CA GLU A 118 7.00 2.28 13.73
C GLU A 118 7.30 0.84 13.25
N ASN A 119 6.34 -0.08 13.34
CA ASN A 119 6.46 -1.44 12.83
C ASN A 119 6.47 -1.47 11.31
N THR A 120 5.66 -0.62 10.66
CA THR A 120 5.70 -0.44 9.19
C THR A 120 7.09 0.00 8.75
N LYS A 121 7.74 0.95 9.44
CA LYS A 121 9.14 1.29 9.16
C LYS A 121 10.07 0.08 9.29
N ALA A 122 9.96 -0.65 10.40
CA ALA A 122 10.81 -1.81 10.67
C ALA A 122 10.64 -2.93 9.62
N ASN A 123 9.45 -3.07 9.04
CA ASN A 123 9.19 -4.00 7.95
C ASN A 123 9.74 -3.47 6.62
N MET A 124 9.54 -2.19 6.31
CA MET A 124 10.09 -1.53 5.11
C MET A 124 11.61 -1.66 5.02
N GLU A 125 12.34 -1.50 6.13
CA GLU A 125 13.80 -1.65 6.17
C GLU A 125 14.30 -3.05 5.72
N LYS A 126 13.43 -4.06 5.76
CA LYS A 126 13.74 -5.44 5.34
C LYS A 126 13.41 -5.71 3.88
N MET A 127 12.64 -4.85 3.20
CA MET A 127 12.20 -5.09 1.83
C MET A 127 13.32 -4.81 0.80
N ASP A 128 13.40 -5.65 -0.23
CA ASP A 128 14.46 -5.56 -1.24
C ASP A 128 14.40 -4.26 -2.04
N ILE A 129 13.20 -3.75 -2.36
CA ILE A 129 13.03 -2.49 -3.08
C ILE A 129 13.79 -1.34 -2.39
N PHE A 130 13.74 -1.24 -1.06
CA PHE A 130 14.45 -0.18 -0.33
C PHE A 130 15.94 -0.47 -0.20
N LYS A 131 16.35 -1.72 -0.07
CA LYS A 131 17.77 -2.11 -0.04
C LYS A 131 18.46 -1.81 -1.37
N GLU A 132 17.84 -2.19 -2.49
CA GLU A 132 18.33 -1.95 -3.85
C GLU A 132 18.43 -0.44 -4.16
N HIS A 133 17.55 0.37 -3.57
CA HIS A 133 17.56 1.83 -3.70
C HIS A 133 18.32 2.54 -2.56
N LYS A 134 19.20 1.83 -1.83
CA LYS A 134 20.08 2.40 -0.79
C LYS A 134 19.31 3.18 0.29
N GLY A 135 18.14 2.68 0.68
CA GLY A 135 17.26 3.27 1.68
C GLY A 135 16.44 4.49 1.20
N ARG A 136 16.51 4.85 -0.09
CA ARG A 136 15.65 5.90 -0.66
C ARG A 136 14.18 5.50 -0.50
N GLY A 137 13.32 6.45 -0.10
CA GLY A 137 11.89 6.19 0.14
C GLY A 137 11.57 5.62 1.52
N LEU A 138 12.57 5.34 2.36
CA LEU A 138 12.35 4.98 3.76
C LEU A 138 11.91 6.19 4.61
N PRO A 139 11.02 5.99 5.58
CA PRO A 139 10.50 7.04 6.44
C PRO A 139 11.50 7.49 7.49
N LYS A 140 11.63 8.81 7.64
CA LYS A 140 12.42 9.44 8.71
C LYS A 140 11.60 9.72 9.96
N LYS A 141 10.28 9.85 9.81
CA LYS A 141 9.35 10.16 10.90
C LYS A 141 8.40 9.00 11.10
N THR A 142 8.19 8.64 12.36
CA THR A 142 7.29 7.55 12.74
C THR A 142 6.31 7.99 13.82
N PHE A 143 5.25 7.21 14.00
CA PHE A 143 4.37 7.28 15.15
C PHE A 143 4.12 5.90 15.74
N LYS A 144 3.74 5.86 17.02
CA LYS A 144 3.47 4.61 17.75
C LYS A 144 1.97 4.30 17.76
N ASP A 145 1.19 5.11 18.48
CA ASP A 145 -0.26 4.93 18.67
C ASP A 145 -1.08 5.99 17.92
N LYS A 146 -0.67 7.26 18.03
CA LYS A 146 -1.35 8.40 17.39
C LYS A 146 -0.34 9.47 16.96
N MET A 147 -0.64 10.13 15.85
CA MET A 147 0.00 11.39 15.47
C MET A 147 -1.03 12.32 14.84
N THR A 148 -0.91 13.62 15.10
CA THR A 148 -1.66 14.64 14.36
C THR A 148 -0.68 15.45 13.52
N LEU A 149 -1.02 15.65 12.26
CA LEU A 149 -0.30 16.47 11.29
C LEU A 149 -1.18 17.66 10.89
N GLY A 150 -0.56 18.80 10.60
CA GLY A 150 -1.28 20.03 10.26
C GLY A 150 -2.13 20.56 11.43
N SER A 151 -3.08 21.45 11.11
CA SER A 151 -4.00 22.05 12.08
C SER A 151 -5.24 22.62 11.37
N GLY A 152 -6.30 22.90 12.15
CA GLY A 152 -7.55 23.45 11.63
C GLY A 152 -8.11 22.61 10.47
N LYS A 153 -8.41 23.28 9.35
CA LYS A 153 -8.96 22.63 8.16
C LYS A 153 -8.05 21.60 7.48
N ASP A 154 -6.74 21.72 7.70
CA ASP A 154 -5.72 20.85 7.11
C ASP A 154 -5.22 19.80 8.11
N ARG A 155 -5.93 19.61 9.22
CA ARG A 155 -5.61 18.57 10.20
C ARG A 155 -5.79 17.19 9.58
N ILE A 156 -4.80 16.33 9.78
CA ILE A 156 -4.84 14.90 9.48
C ILE A 156 -4.42 14.15 10.74
N ASP A 157 -5.24 13.19 11.17
CA ASP A 157 -4.89 12.33 12.30
C ASP A 157 -4.53 10.93 11.82
N LEU A 158 -3.49 10.36 12.41
CA LEU A 158 -3.00 9.02 12.15
C LEU A 158 -3.22 8.21 13.43
N TYR A 159 -3.83 7.04 13.29
CA TYR A 159 -4.12 6.14 14.40
C TYR A 159 -3.62 4.72 14.12
N TYR A 160 -3.04 4.10 15.13
CA TYR A 160 -2.75 2.67 15.18
C TYR A 160 -3.61 2.05 16.29
N PHE A 161 -4.43 1.06 15.94
CA PHE A 161 -5.34 0.39 16.88
C PHE A 161 -4.89 -1.03 17.24
N GLY A 162 -3.65 -1.38 16.92
CA GLY A 162 -3.13 -2.75 17.05
C GLY A 162 -3.03 -3.45 15.70
N ARG A 163 -2.57 -4.71 15.75
CA ARG A 163 -2.37 -5.55 14.56
C ARG A 163 -3.71 -5.86 13.90
N GLY A 164 -3.84 -5.52 12.63
CA GLY A 164 -4.99 -5.83 11.79
C GLY A 164 -4.56 -6.61 10.57
N HIS A 165 -4.61 -5.95 9.41
CA HIS A 165 -4.08 -6.46 8.16
C HIS A 165 -2.58 -6.76 8.24
N THR A 166 -1.80 -5.87 8.86
CA THR A 166 -0.39 -6.06 9.24
C THR A 166 -0.16 -5.60 10.68
N ASN A 167 1.07 -5.74 11.18
CA ASN A 167 1.44 -5.25 12.51
C ASN A 167 1.57 -3.73 12.65
N GLY A 168 1.51 -2.99 11.54
CA GLY A 168 1.79 -1.55 11.50
C GLY A 168 0.71 -0.73 10.81
N ASP A 169 -0.53 -1.23 10.76
CA ASP A 169 -1.61 -0.59 10.03
C ASP A 169 -2.01 0.78 10.59
N ALA A 170 -2.06 1.79 9.73
CA ALA A 170 -2.47 3.14 10.07
C ALA A 170 -3.84 3.48 9.48
N PHE A 171 -4.72 4.01 10.31
CA PHE A 171 -5.91 4.75 9.87
C PHE A 171 -5.53 6.22 9.68
N ILE A 172 -5.78 6.75 8.49
CA ILE A 172 -5.52 8.15 8.15
C ILE A 172 -6.87 8.87 8.09
N VAL A 173 -7.12 9.75 9.05
CA VAL A 173 -8.40 10.45 9.20
C VAL A 173 -8.23 11.90 8.81
N PHE A 174 -9.14 12.38 7.95
CA PHE A 174 -9.30 13.78 7.57
C PHE A 174 -10.53 14.32 8.33
N PRO A 175 -10.37 14.86 9.55
CA PRO A 175 -11.51 15.09 10.44
C PRO A 175 -12.51 16.08 9.87
N GLU A 176 -12.05 17.15 9.20
CA GLU A 176 -12.99 18.12 8.60
C GLU A 176 -13.74 17.56 7.40
N LEU A 177 -13.13 16.64 6.67
CA LEU A 177 -13.83 15.97 5.58
C LEU A 177 -14.77 14.89 6.11
N ARG A 178 -14.61 14.45 7.36
CA ARG A 178 -15.28 13.25 7.92
C ARG A 178 -15.03 12.01 7.07
N VAL A 179 -13.78 11.86 6.61
CA VAL A 179 -13.32 10.75 5.79
C VAL A 179 -12.15 10.07 6.47
N ALA A 180 -12.10 8.75 6.40
CA ALA A 180 -10.96 7.95 6.82
C ALA A 180 -10.47 7.06 5.68
N HIS A 181 -9.16 6.95 5.54
CA HIS A 181 -8.47 5.99 4.69
C HIS A 181 -7.88 4.91 5.61
N ALA A 182 -8.34 3.67 5.46
CA ALA A 182 -8.04 2.57 6.38
C ALA A 182 -7.03 1.53 5.84
N GLY A 183 -6.40 1.82 4.69
CA GLY A 183 -5.56 0.86 3.99
C GLY A 183 -6.33 -0.45 3.74
N ASP A 184 -5.65 -1.57 3.96
CA ASP A 184 -6.18 -2.89 3.65
C ASP A 184 -6.84 -3.60 4.84
N ILE A 185 -6.98 -2.91 5.98
CA ILE A 185 -7.88 -3.36 7.05
C ILE A 185 -9.31 -3.52 6.49
N PHE A 186 -9.74 -2.61 5.61
CA PHE A 186 -11.03 -2.69 4.93
C PHE A 186 -10.86 -2.62 3.41
N SER A 187 -10.23 -3.64 2.82
CA SER A 187 -10.10 -3.77 1.36
C SER A 187 -11.43 -4.19 0.71
N GLY A 188 -12.29 -3.19 0.45
CA GLY A 188 -13.59 -3.38 -0.19
C GLY A 188 -14.67 -3.86 0.79
N LYS A 189 -15.59 -4.71 0.30
CA LYS A 189 -16.72 -5.24 1.09
C LYS A 189 -16.42 -6.58 1.78
N ASN A 190 -15.15 -6.97 1.85
CA ASN A 190 -14.71 -8.24 2.40
C ASN A 190 -14.30 -8.10 3.87
N LEU A 191 -14.13 -9.24 4.54
CA LEU A 191 -13.42 -9.27 5.82
C LEU A 191 -11.96 -8.82 5.64
N PRO A 192 -11.33 -8.23 6.67
CA PRO A 192 -9.90 -7.94 6.63
C PRO A 192 -9.11 -9.19 6.27
N LEU A 193 -8.25 -9.09 5.26
CA LEU A 193 -7.22 -10.10 5.03
C LEU A 193 -6.20 -9.96 6.15
N LEU A 194 -5.87 -11.02 6.89
CA LEU A 194 -4.87 -10.95 7.97
C LEU A 194 -3.54 -11.50 7.48
N ASP A 195 -2.55 -10.64 7.30
CA ASP A 195 -1.17 -11.05 6.99
C ASP A 195 -0.39 -11.27 8.29
N TYR A 196 -0.29 -12.54 8.70
CA TYR A 196 0.42 -12.93 9.92
C TYR A 196 1.94 -12.77 9.82
N ASN A 197 2.50 -12.57 8.63
CA ASN A 197 3.96 -12.49 8.45
C ASN A 197 4.54 -11.11 8.77
N ASN A 198 3.68 -10.09 8.86
CA ASN A 198 4.08 -8.74 9.19
C ASN A 198 3.39 -8.34 10.49
#